data_AF-B6EP10-F1
#
_entry.id   AF-B6EP10-F1
#
_cell.length_a   1.000
_cell.length_b   1.000
_cell.length_c   1.000
_cell.angle_alpha   90.00
_cell.angle_beta   90.00
_cell.angle_gamma   90.00
#
_symmetry.space_group_name_H-M   'P 1'
#
loop_
_entity.id
_entity.type
_entity.pdbx_description
1 polymer ?
#
loop_
_entity_poly.entity_id
_entity_poly.type
_entity_poly.pdbx_seq_one_letter_code
_entity_poly.pdbx_strand_id
1 'polypeptide(L)'
;MNFSYEQRIKHLHELSQLPRQSLCFQLLMIMNLCHHDLDSGKVERLKSDDETYFYEANSLKEQLLDVPSLSNSHKVLYLLLDAGFIERRVLDKDGQVVIGDSYQRNTAKIYWRISDKGLSVFG
;
A
#
# COMPACT_ATOMS: atom_id res chain seq x y z
N MET A 1 14.87 5.95 -7.06
CA MET A 1 14.73 6.49 -8.44
C MET A 1 14.67 8.01 -8.38
N ASN A 2 15.09 8.72 -9.43
CA ASN A 2 15.02 10.17 -9.47
C ASN A 2 13.84 10.59 -10.38
N PHE A 3 12.78 11.15 -9.80
CA PHE A 3 11.60 11.62 -10.55
C PHE A 3 11.70 13.13 -10.81
N SER A 4 11.36 13.55 -12.03
CA SER A 4 11.27 14.98 -12.40
C SER A 4 10.13 15.68 -11.65
N TYR A 5 10.23 16.99 -11.45
CA TYR A 5 9.17 17.79 -10.83
C TYR A 5 7.83 17.60 -11.52
N GLU A 6 7.81 17.58 -12.85
CA GLU A 6 6.62 17.42 -13.69
C GLU A 6 5.94 16.07 -13.46
N GLN A 7 6.73 14.98 -13.35
CA GLN A 7 6.19 13.65 -13.03
C GLN A 7 5.56 13.62 -11.64
N ARG A 8 6.20 14.28 -10.65
CA ARG A 8 5.68 14.34 -9.28
C ARG A 8 4.35 15.09 -9.23
N ILE A 9 4.28 16.26 -9.88
CA ILE A 9 3.06 17.06 -9.95
C ILE A 9 1.95 16.28 -10.68
N LYS A 10 2.28 15.57 -11.76
CA LYS A 10 1.32 14.72 -12.46
C LYS A 10 0.76 13.63 -11.55
N HIS A 11 1.61 12.88 -10.85
CA HIS A 11 1.17 11.82 -9.95
C HIS A 11 0.41 12.36 -8.73
N LEU A 12 0.82 13.50 -8.17
CA LEU A 12 0.07 14.17 -7.10
C LEU A 12 -1.33 14.61 -7.60
N HIS A 13 -1.41 15.13 -8.82
CA HIS A 13 -2.68 15.47 -9.44
C HIS A 13 -3.56 14.23 -9.62
N GLU A 14 -3.04 13.14 -10.18
CA GLU A 14 -3.78 11.88 -10.29
C GLU A 14 -4.28 11.37 -8.93
N LEU A 15 -3.43 11.38 -7.90
CA LEU A 15 -3.81 11.02 -6.53
C LEU A 15 -4.94 11.91 -5.99
N SER A 16 -4.90 13.21 -6.31
CA SER A 16 -5.92 14.17 -5.90
C SER A 16 -7.31 13.90 -6.49
N GLN A 17 -7.38 13.19 -7.63
CA GLN A 17 -8.63 12.85 -8.30
C GLN A 17 -9.24 11.54 -7.78
N LEU A 18 -8.54 10.78 -6.93
CA LEU A 18 -9.06 9.51 -6.43
C LEU A 18 -10.21 9.71 -5.43
N PRO A 19 -11.23 8.83 -5.44
CA PRO A 19 -12.22 8.80 -4.38
C PRO A 19 -11.55 8.61 -3.01
N ARG A 20 -12.05 9.29 -1.97
CA ARG A 20 -11.45 9.24 -0.62
C ARG A 20 -9.96 9.65 -0.61
N GLN A 21 -9.59 10.63 -1.43
CA GLN A 21 -8.24 11.18 -1.56
C GLN A 21 -7.49 11.34 -0.24
N SER A 22 -8.15 11.83 0.82
CA SER A 22 -7.51 12.01 2.13
C SER A 22 -7.02 10.70 2.74
N LEU A 23 -7.80 9.62 2.63
CA LEU A 23 -7.40 8.29 3.07
C LEU A 23 -6.36 7.66 2.14
N CYS A 24 -6.48 7.90 0.82
CA CYS A 24 -5.45 7.48 -0.14
C CYS A 24 -4.09 8.07 0.23
N PHE A 25 -4.06 9.38 0.50
CA PHE A 25 -2.84 10.09 0.88
C PHE A 25 -2.31 9.62 2.24
N GLN A 26 -3.17 9.42 3.25
CA GLN A 26 -2.76 8.88 4.54
C GLN A 26 -2.11 7.50 4.41
N LEU A 27 -2.72 6.58 3.66
CA LEU A 27 -2.15 5.24 3.43
C LEU A 27 -0.80 5.32 2.73
N LEU A 28 -0.68 6.13 1.68
CA LEU A 28 0.60 6.30 0.99
C LEU A 28 1.66 6.92 1.91
N MET A 29 1.29 7.89 2.73
CA MET A 29 2.20 8.49 3.72
C MET A 29 2.68 7.45 4.74
N ILE A 30 1.77 6.62 5.27
CA ILE A 30 2.13 5.54 6.20
C ILE A 30 3.09 4.54 5.54
N MET A 31 2.79 4.10 4.31
CA MET A 31 3.68 3.18 3.59
C MET A 31 5.03 3.81 3.26
N ASN A 32 5.07 5.12 2.98
CA ASN A 32 6.31 5.87 2.78
C ASN A 32 7.16 5.92 4.06
N LEU A 33 6.53 6.17 5.22
CA LEU A 33 7.21 6.10 6.52
C LEU A 33 7.75 4.69 6.78
N CYS A 34 6.97 3.65 6.50
CA CYS A 34 7.42 2.26 6.62
C CYS A 34 8.60 1.95 5.69
N HIS A 35 8.58 2.47 4.46
CA HIS A 35 9.64 2.30 3.47
C HIS A 35 10.98 2.91 3.92
N HIS A 36 10.93 3.95 4.76
CA HIS A 36 12.08 4.59 5.36
C HIS A 36 12.37 4.13 6.80
N ASP A 37 11.72 3.06 7.27
CA ASP A 37 11.83 2.53 8.64
C ASP A 37 11.51 3.56 9.75
N LEU A 38 10.56 4.45 9.48
CA LEU A 38 10.09 5.51 10.39
C LEU A 38 8.78 5.15 11.11
N ASP A 39 8.28 3.92 10.99
CA ASP A 39 7.07 3.43 11.66
C ASP A 39 7.32 2.88 13.07
N SER A 40 8.57 2.82 13.52
CA SER A 40 9.01 2.22 14.78
C SER A 40 8.57 0.76 14.96
N GLY A 41 8.44 0.01 13.86
CA GLY A 41 8.04 -1.41 13.88
C GLY A 41 6.56 -1.65 14.19
N LYS A 42 5.70 -0.63 14.07
CA LYS A 42 4.25 -0.77 14.28
C LYS A 42 3.53 -1.52 13.17
N VAL A 43 4.11 -1.57 11.96
CA VAL A 43 3.52 -2.25 10.81
C VAL A 43 4.23 -3.58 10.56
N GLU A 44 3.47 -4.66 10.48
CA GLU A 44 3.98 -6.01 10.21
C GLU A 44 4.51 -6.08 8.77
N ARG A 45 5.74 -6.62 8.63
CA ARG A 45 6.45 -6.71 7.35
C ARG A 45 6.62 -8.16 6.92
N LEU A 46 6.44 -8.39 5.62
CA LEU A 46 6.87 -9.58 4.90
C LEU A 46 8.04 -9.18 4.00
N LYS A 47 9.19 -9.83 4.21
CA LYS A 47 10.36 -9.65 3.35
C LYS A 47 10.27 -10.57 2.13
N SER A 48 10.49 -10.01 0.96
CA SER A 48 10.60 -10.72 -0.31
C SER A 48 12.04 -11.16 -0.55
N ASP A 49 12.25 -12.12 -1.46
CA ASP A 49 13.58 -12.67 -1.79
C ASP A 49 14.56 -11.61 -2.34
N ASP A 50 14.02 -10.55 -2.94
CA ASP A 50 14.75 -9.38 -3.46
C ASP A 50 14.95 -8.29 -2.40
N GLU A 51 14.81 -8.63 -1.11
CA GLU A 51 14.91 -7.70 0.03
C GLU A 51 13.80 -6.63 0.06
N THR A 52 12.80 -6.69 -0.84
CA THR A 52 11.69 -5.74 -0.82
C THR A 52 10.70 -6.09 0.30
N TYR A 53 10.30 -5.09 1.09
CA TYR A 53 9.28 -5.26 2.12
C TYR A 53 7.86 -5.01 1.58
N PHE A 54 6.96 -5.92 1.94
CA PHE A 54 5.51 -5.74 1.86
C PHE A 54 4.93 -5.65 3.27
N TYR A 55 3.81 -4.96 3.41
CA TYR A 55 3.19 -4.63 4.69
C TYR A 55 1.83 -5.31 4.82
N GLU A 56 1.58 -5.92 5.98
CA GLU A 56 0.32 -6.63 6.24
C GLU A 56 -0.85 -5.64 6.29
N ALA A 57 -1.97 -6.01 5.65
CA ALA A 57 -3.08 -5.10 5.41
C ALA A 57 -3.73 -4.56 6.69
N ASN A 58 -3.90 -5.35 7.74
CA ASN A 58 -4.57 -4.94 8.97
C ASN A 58 -3.67 -4.04 9.82
N SER A 59 -2.40 -4.42 10.03
CA SER A 59 -1.44 -3.59 10.77
C SER A 59 -1.24 -2.20 10.14
N LEU A 60 -1.28 -2.09 8.80
CA LEU A 60 -1.31 -0.81 8.09
C LEU A 60 -2.54 0.03 8.43
N LYS A 61 -3.74 -0.58 8.40
CA LYS A 61 -5.00 0.14 8.61
C LYS A 61 -5.16 0.61 10.06
N GLU A 62 -4.58 -0.10 11.02
CA GLU A 62 -4.54 0.29 12.42
C GLU A 62 -3.80 1.62 12.64
N GLN A 63 -2.94 2.03 11.70
CA GLN A 63 -2.25 3.32 11.77
C GLN A 63 -3.07 4.49 11.21
N LEU A 64 -4.25 4.25 10.62
CA LEU A 64 -5.11 5.31 10.11
C LEU A 64 -5.82 6.03 11.26
N LEU A 65 -5.80 7.36 11.22
CA LEU A 65 -6.49 8.19 12.21
C LEU A 65 -7.99 8.30 11.88
N ASP A 66 -8.84 8.13 12.90
CA ASP A 66 -10.29 8.44 12.88
C ASP A 66 -11.05 7.97 11.62
N VAL A 67 -11.04 6.67 11.34
CA VAL A 67 -11.88 6.11 10.25
C VAL A 67 -13.13 5.47 10.87
N PRO A 68 -14.35 6.01 10.64
CA PRO A 68 -15.60 5.46 11.17
C PRO A 68 -15.92 4.02 10.72
N SER A 69 -15.14 3.46 9.79
CA SER A 69 -15.11 2.00 9.58
C SER A 69 -13.84 1.56 8.85
N LEU A 70 -13.14 0.61 9.46
CA LEU A 70 -12.15 -0.28 8.82
C LEU A 70 -12.68 -0.94 7.52
N SER A 71 -13.99 -0.97 7.30
CA SER A 71 -14.60 -1.50 6.07
C SER A 71 -14.29 -0.65 4.83
N ASN A 72 -14.05 0.65 4.99
CA ASN A 72 -13.73 1.54 3.87
C ASN A 72 -12.24 1.53 3.50
N SER A 73 -11.33 1.28 4.44
CA SER A 73 -9.89 1.31 4.16
C SER A 73 -9.46 0.20 3.20
N HIS A 74 -10.16 -0.94 3.20
CA HIS A 74 -9.96 -1.98 2.18
C HIS A 74 -10.21 -1.43 0.77
N LYS A 75 -11.31 -0.71 0.55
CA LYS A 75 -11.61 -0.12 -0.77
C LYS A 75 -10.54 0.88 -1.20
N VAL A 76 -9.98 1.64 -0.26
CA VAL A 76 -8.91 2.61 -0.54
C VAL A 76 -7.65 1.92 -1.05
N LEU A 77 -7.25 0.78 -0.49
CA LEU A 77 -6.12 -0.01 -0.99
C LEU A 77 -6.34 -0.44 -2.45
N TYR A 78 -7.55 -0.86 -2.82
CA TYR A 78 -7.86 -1.19 -4.21
C TYR A 78 -7.87 0.03 -5.14
N LEU A 79 -8.40 1.18 -4.69
CA LEU A 79 -8.31 2.41 -5.48
C LEU A 79 -6.86 2.81 -5.78
N LEU A 80 -5.97 2.67 -4.80
CA LEU A 80 -4.54 2.92 -4.95
C LEU A 80 -3.86 1.88 -5.86
N LEU A 81 -4.27 0.61 -5.77
CA LEU A 81 -3.77 -0.48 -6.62
C LEU A 81 -4.17 -0.25 -8.08
N ASP A 82 -5.44 0.04 -8.34
CA ASP A 82 -5.98 0.30 -9.68
C ASP A 82 -5.33 1.52 -10.33
N ALA A 83 -5.00 2.54 -9.51
CA ALA A 83 -4.26 3.71 -9.94
C ALA A 83 -2.73 3.50 -10.01
N GLY A 84 -2.23 2.32 -9.65
CA GLY A 84 -0.82 1.95 -9.73
C GLY A 84 0.09 2.62 -8.70
N PHE A 85 -0.43 3.17 -7.61
CA PHE A 85 0.37 3.78 -6.55
C PHE A 85 0.92 2.76 -5.55
N ILE A 86 0.26 1.61 -5.43
CA ILE A 86 0.70 0.50 -4.57
C ILE A 86 0.66 -0.81 -5.35
N GLU A 87 1.35 -1.80 -4.83
CA GLU A 87 1.33 -3.16 -5.34
C GLU A 87 0.80 -4.12 -4.27
N ARG A 88 0.27 -5.26 -4.74
CA ARG A 88 -0.37 -6.28 -3.90
C ARG A 88 0.35 -7.61 -4.05
N ARG A 89 0.59 -8.29 -2.94
CA ARG A 89 1.04 -9.68 -2.88
C ARG A 89 0.07 -10.49 -2.03
N VAL A 90 -0.32 -11.66 -2.53
CA VAL A 90 -1.22 -12.58 -1.82
C VAL A 90 -0.43 -13.84 -1.50
N LEU A 91 -0.43 -14.22 -0.22
CA LEU A 91 0.11 -15.50 0.25
C LEU A 91 -1.05 -16.44 0.58
N ASP A 92 -0.94 -17.70 0.18
CA ASP A 92 -1.87 -18.75 0.63
C ASP A 92 -1.58 -19.19 2.09
N LYS A 93 -2.33 -20.19 2.55
CA LYS A 93 -2.18 -20.76 3.90
C LYS A 93 -0.80 -21.38 4.16
N ASP A 94 -0.12 -21.80 3.09
CA ASP A 94 1.17 -22.47 3.12
C ASP A 94 2.32 -21.45 2.93
N GLY A 95 1.99 -20.15 2.86
CA GLY A 95 2.94 -19.06 2.68
C GLY A 95 3.42 -18.87 1.25
N GLN A 96 2.82 -19.56 0.28
CA GLN A 96 3.21 -19.47 -1.13
C GLN A 96 2.54 -18.29 -1.82
N VAL A 97 3.27 -17.65 -2.73
CA VAL A 97 2.75 -16.53 -3.53
C VAL A 97 1.69 -17.05 -4.50
N VAL A 98 0.47 -16.55 -4.37
CA VAL A 98 -0.60 -16.84 -5.32
C VAL A 98 -0.51 -15.86 -6.50
N ILE A 99 -0.48 -16.40 -7.71
CA ILE A 99 -0.57 -15.64 -8.95
C ILE A 99 -2.01 -15.73 -9.49
N GLY A 100 -2.64 -14.58 -9.72
CA GLY A 100 -4.03 -14.47 -10.19
C GLY A 100 -5.07 -14.41 -9.07
N ASP A 101 -6.36 -14.45 -9.44
CA ASP A 101 -7.48 -14.28 -8.50
C ASP A 101 -7.97 -15.60 -7.87
N SER A 102 -7.28 -16.70 -8.15
CA SER A 102 -7.65 -18.07 -7.77
C SER A 102 -7.13 -18.44 -6.38
N TYR A 103 -7.53 -17.71 -5.34
CA TYR A 103 -7.19 -18.08 -3.95
C TYR A 103 -8.42 -18.25 -3.06
N GLN A 104 -8.30 -19.15 -2.08
CA GLN A 104 -9.27 -19.24 -1.00
C GLN A 104 -9.20 -17.98 -0.14
N ARG A 105 -10.18 -17.09 -0.33
CA ARG A 105 -10.26 -15.77 0.33
C ARG A 105 -10.16 -15.83 1.86
N ASN A 106 -10.61 -16.92 2.47
CA ASN A 106 -10.66 -17.06 3.93
C ASN A 106 -9.33 -17.48 4.56
N THR A 107 -8.36 -17.91 3.76
CA THR A 107 -7.08 -18.42 4.26
C THR A 107 -5.88 -17.64 3.74
N ALA A 108 -6.08 -16.76 2.75
CA ALA A 108 -5.02 -15.98 2.16
C ALA A 108 -4.72 -14.72 2.99
N LYS A 109 -3.42 -14.40 3.13
CA LYS A 109 -2.97 -13.12 3.67
C LYS A 109 -2.61 -12.18 2.54
N ILE A 110 -3.01 -10.91 2.65
CA ILE A 110 -2.75 -9.89 1.65
C ILE A 110 -1.75 -8.89 2.21
N TYR A 111 -0.67 -8.70 1.47
CA TYR A 111 0.38 -7.75 1.77
C TYR A 111 0.46 -6.69 0.68
N TRP A 112 0.89 -5.49 1.04
CA TRP A 112 0.90 -4.33 0.17
C TRP A 112 2.25 -3.63 0.23
N ARG A 113 2.74 -3.10 -0.89
CA ARG A 113 3.90 -2.20 -0.87
C ARG A 113 3.60 -0.92 -1.62
N ILE A 114 4.25 0.16 -1.23
CA ILE A 114 4.28 1.37 -2.05
C ILE A 114 5.08 1.08 -3.33
N SER A 115 4.55 1.49 -4.47
CA SER A 115 5.23 1.36 -5.76
C SER A 115 6.20 2.53 -5.99
N ASP A 116 7.01 2.45 -7.04
CA ASP A 116 7.82 3.58 -7.52
C ASP A 116 6.97 4.83 -7.81
N LYS A 117 5.77 4.64 -8.40
CA LYS A 117 4.81 5.74 -8.61
C LYS A 117 4.33 6.32 -7.29
N GLY A 118 4.04 5.48 -6.30
CA GLY A 118 3.71 5.87 -4.93
C GLY A 118 4.79 6.75 -4.31
N LEU A 119 6.04 6.29 -4.35
CA LEU A 119 7.19 6.99 -3.79
C LEU A 119 7.45 8.33 -4.46
N SER A 120 7.18 8.42 -5.77
CA SER A 120 7.38 9.67 -6.51
C SER A 120 6.62 10.87 -5.93
N VAL A 121 5.52 10.64 -5.21
CA VAL A 121 4.74 11.71 -4.55
C VAL A 121 5.53 12.40 -3.44
N PHE A 122 6.49 11.73 -2.79
CA PHE A 122 7.10 12.19 -1.54
C PHE A 122 8.52 12.76 -1.66
N GLY A 123 9.32 12.36 -2.65
CA GLY A 123 10.71 12.81 -2.76
C GLY A 123 11.66 11.70 -3.15
#